data_AF-G3HL96-F1
#
_entry.id   AF-G3HL96-F1
#
_cell.length_a   1.000
_cell.length_b   1.000
_cell.length_c   1.000
_cell.angle_alpha   90.00
_cell.angle_beta   90.00
_cell.angle_gamma   90.00
#
_symmetry.space_group_name_H-M   'P 1'
#
loop_
_entity.id
_entity.type
_entity.pdbx_description
1 polymer ?
#
loop_
_entity_poly.entity_id
_entity_poly.type
_entity_poly.pdbx_seq_one_letter_code
_entity_poly.pdbx_strand_id
1 'polypeptide(L)'
;MALGVAAAYKFDVAEPRKKACADFYRGYDSMKDFEEMKKTGIFQSAKREYDSLHTYAHKLPKYGVKVGLTNYAAAYCTGLLLARWLLNRFGMDKIYEGQVEVTGDEYNVESIDIQPGAFTCYLDAGFARTTTGNNNLNAEVHQKHIMGQNVADHMRYLVEEDEDAYKEPFSQYTKNDFTPDMTEEMYKGAHAAIRENPVYEKKPKREVKKR
;
A
#
# COMPACT_ATOMS: atom_id res chain seq x y z
N MET A 1 34.71 4.65 30.79
CA MET A 1 33.86 5.75 30.28
C MET A 1 32.67 5.24 29.45
N ALA A 2 32.82 4.29 28.51
CA ALA A 2 31.72 3.83 27.66
C ALA A 2 30.59 3.04 28.37
N LEU A 3 30.90 2.23 29.39
CA LEU A 3 29.91 1.42 30.11
C LEU A 3 28.92 2.26 30.95
N GLY A 4 29.36 3.40 31.48
CA GLY A 4 28.51 4.28 32.30
C GLY A 4 27.41 4.98 31.50
N VAL A 5 27.72 5.38 30.26
CA VAL A 5 26.77 6.05 29.37
C VAL A 5 25.68 5.09 28.89
N ALA A 6 26.04 3.84 28.58
CA ALA A 6 25.09 2.81 28.17
C ALA A 6 24.12 2.42 29.31
N ALA A 7 24.63 2.35 30.55
CA ALA A 7 23.80 2.08 31.72
C ALA A 7 22.83 3.24 32.00
N ALA A 8 23.31 4.49 31.97
CA ALA A 8 22.46 5.67 32.16
C ALA A 8 21.35 5.76 31.10
N TYR A 9 21.66 5.53 29.82
CA TYR A 9 20.63 5.53 28.77
C TYR A 9 19.58 4.42 28.97
N LYS A 10 20.00 3.23 29.40
CA LYS A 10 19.09 2.11 29.61
C LYS A 10 18.10 2.37 30.75
N PHE A 11 18.60 2.83 31.90
CA PHE A 11 17.79 3.01 33.10
C PHE A 11 17.05 4.36 33.13
N ASP A 12 17.68 5.45 32.71
CA ASP A 12 17.08 6.79 32.82
C ASP A 12 16.18 7.14 31.62
N VAL A 13 16.37 6.50 30.46
CA VAL A 13 15.62 6.84 29.24
C VAL A 13 14.82 5.65 28.70
N ALA A 14 15.46 4.51 28.48
CA ALA A 14 14.82 3.41 27.75
C ALA A 14 13.76 2.67 28.58
N GLU A 15 14.03 2.35 29.84
CA GLU A 15 13.06 1.70 30.74
C GLU A 15 11.82 2.56 31.05
N PRO A 16 11.92 3.84 31.44
CA PRO A 16 10.74 4.67 31.68
C PRO A 16 9.91 4.87 30.40
N ARG A 17 10.54 5.01 29.23
CA ARG A 17 9.82 5.09 27.95
C ARG A 17 9.08 3.79 27.60
N LYS A 18 9.69 2.62 27.86
CA LYS A 18 9.03 1.32 27.67
C LYS A 18 7.85 1.15 28.64
N LYS A 19 8.01 1.58 29.89
CA LYS A 19 6.94 1.56 30.89
C LYS A 19 5.79 2.48 30.52
N ALA A 20 6.07 3.72 30.11
CA ALA A 20 5.05 4.66 29.64
C ALA A 20 4.29 4.15 28.41
N CYS A 21 4.98 3.52 27.45
CA CYS A 21 4.36 2.88 26.30
C CYS A 21 3.48 1.69 26.72
N ALA A 22 3.98 0.81 27.59
CA ALA A 22 3.23 -0.33 28.10
C ALA A 22 2.01 0.09 28.92
N ASP A 23 2.13 1.13 29.75
CA ASP A 23 1.04 1.66 30.57
C ASP A 23 0.00 2.38 29.70
N PHE A 24 0.41 3.08 28.64
CA PHE A 24 -0.49 3.64 27.62
C PHE A 24 -1.35 2.55 26.99
N TYR A 25 -0.73 1.48 26.45
CA TYR A 25 -1.49 0.39 25.82
C TYR A 25 -2.30 -0.47 26.81
N ARG A 26 -1.91 -0.53 28.09
CA ARG A 26 -2.66 -1.28 29.11
C ARG A 26 -4.01 -0.62 29.44
N GLY A 27 -4.13 0.70 29.25
CA GLY A 27 -5.36 1.46 29.44
C GLY A 27 -6.01 1.98 28.16
N TYR A 28 -5.41 1.72 26.99
CA TYR A 28 -5.88 2.22 25.70
C TYR A 28 -7.15 1.48 25.27
N ASP A 29 -8.27 2.20 25.23
CA ASP A 29 -9.53 1.70 24.68
C ASP A 29 -9.80 2.36 23.33
N SER A 30 -9.44 1.63 22.28
CA SER A 30 -9.63 2.06 20.88
C SER A 30 -11.07 2.49 20.55
N MET A 31 -12.08 1.91 21.22
CA MET A 31 -13.48 2.25 20.94
C MET A 31 -13.87 3.57 21.58
N LYS A 32 -13.34 3.85 22.78
CA LYS A 32 -13.59 5.11 23.48
C LYS A 32 -12.94 6.30 22.75
N ASP A 33 -11.69 6.14 22.32
CA ASP A 33 -10.99 7.17 21.53
C ASP A 33 -11.70 7.43 20.21
N PHE A 34 -12.17 6.39 19.52
CA PHE A 34 -12.95 6.52 18.29
C PHE A 34 -14.27 7.28 18.51
N GLU A 35 -14.99 7.00 19.61
CA GLU A 35 -16.21 7.73 19.95
C GLU A 35 -15.95 9.19 20.31
N GLU A 36 -14.83 9.49 20.98
CA GLU A 36 -14.42 10.85 21.31
C GLU A 36 -14.06 11.64 20.04
N MET A 37 -13.30 11.03 19.12
CA MET A 37 -12.99 11.61 17.81
C MET A 37 -14.24 11.79 16.92
N LYS A 38 -15.25 10.92 17.08
CA LYS A 38 -16.55 11.10 16.42
C LYS A 38 -17.34 12.27 17.04
N LYS A 39 -17.32 12.42 18.36
CA LYS A 39 -18.00 13.53 19.07
C LYS A 39 -17.37 14.88 18.78
N THR A 40 -16.06 14.95 18.63
CA THR A 40 -15.33 16.17 18.26
C THR A 40 -15.51 16.54 16.78
N GLY A 41 -16.24 15.73 16.01
CA GLY A 41 -16.51 16.00 14.58
C GLY A 41 -15.33 15.72 13.67
N ILE A 42 -14.22 15.14 14.19
CA ILE A 42 -13.04 14.73 13.41
C ILE A 42 -13.41 13.55 12.49
N PHE A 43 -14.36 12.71 12.90
CA PHE A 43 -14.95 11.68 12.05
C PHE A 43 -16.42 11.96 11.73
N GLN A 44 -16.72 12.26 10.47
CA GLN A 44 -18.09 12.10 9.96
C GLN A 44 -18.35 10.61 9.71
N SER A 45 -19.21 10.00 10.54
CA SER A 45 -19.58 8.60 10.34
C SER A 45 -20.50 8.46 9.12
N ALA A 46 -20.02 7.81 8.06
CA ALA A 46 -20.90 7.08 7.17
C ALA A 46 -21.68 6.04 7.99
N LYS A 47 -22.96 5.82 7.68
CA LYS A 47 -23.83 4.89 8.40
C LYS A 47 -23.14 3.53 8.54
N ARG A 48 -23.24 2.95 9.74
CA ARG A 48 -22.80 1.58 10.09
C ARG A 48 -23.56 0.54 9.25
N GLU A 49 -23.11 0.32 8.02
CA GLU A 49 -23.09 -1.00 7.42
C GLU A 49 -21.61 -1.37 7.31
N TYR A 50 -21.24 -2.55 7.82
CA TYR A 50 -19.90 -3.13 7.69
C TYR A 50 -19.63 -3.46 6.22
N ASP A 51 -19.51 -2.45 5.38
CA ASP A 51 -19.11 -2.60 3.99
C ASP A 51 -17.60 -2.42 3.90
N SER A 52 -16.88 -3.37 4.48
CA SER A 52 -15.44 -3.47 4.32
C SER A 52 -15.14 -3.81 2.85
N LEU A 53 -14.63 -2.82 2.15
CA LEU A 53 -14.15 -2.95 0.79
C LEU A 53 -12.77 -3.61 0.84
N HIS A 54 -12.64 -4.76 0.19
CA HIS A 54 -11.40 -5.52 0.12
C HIS A 54 -10.91 -5.68 -1.31
N THR A 55 -9.67 -5.25 -1.55
CA THR A 55 -8.89 -5.58 -2.73
C THR A 55 -7.77 -6.53 -2.35
N TYR A 56 -7.30 -7.31 -3.32
CA TYR A 56 -6.23 -8.27 -3.10
C TYR A 56 -5.34 -8.32 -4.34
N ALA A 57 -4.06 -8.60 -4.15
CA ALA A 57 -3.09 -8.68 -5.24
C ALA A 57 -3.44 -9.76 -6.28
N HIS A 58 -4.06 -10.88 -5.87
CA HIS A 58 -4.51 -11.92 -6.80
C HIS A 58 -5.59 -11.46 -7.80
N LYS A 59 -6.15 -10.25 -7.63
CA LYS A 59 -7.08 -9.63 -8.59
C LYS A 59 -6.35 -8.82 -9.66
N LEU A 60 -5.10 -8.42 -9.44
CA LEU A 60 -4.30 -7.61 -10.37
C LEU A 60 -4.06 -8.24 -11.75
N PRO A 61 -4.02 -9.58 -11.94
CA PRO A 61 -3.90 -10.18 -13.27
C PRO A 61 -4.98 -9.78 -14.26
N LYS A 62 -6.17 -9.36 -13.78
CA LYS A 62 -7.23 -8.81 -14.64
C LYS A 62 -6.88 -7.47 -15.27
N TYR A 63 -6.01 -6.71 -14.61
CA TYR A 63 -5.57 -5.37 -15.02
C TYR A 63 -4.20 -5.41 -15.72
N GLY A 64 -3.69 -6.59 -16.07
CA GLY A 64 -2.43 -6.76 -16.83
C GLY A 64 -1.24 -7.25 -16.01
N VAL A 65 -1.26 -7.16 -14.67
CA VAL A 65 -0.13 -7.61 -13.82
C VAL A 65 -0.26 -9.10 -13.49
N LYS A 66 0.36 -9.95 -14.31
CA LYS A 66 0.24 -11.42 -14.19
C LYS A 66 1.19 -12.03 -13.14
N VAL A 67 2.39 -11.48 -12.99
CA VAL A 67 3.47 -11.96 -12.12
C VAL A 67 3.90 -10.88 -11.14
N GLY A 68 4.70 -11.23 -10.12
CA GLY A 68 5.24 -10.24 -9.19
C GLY A 68 4.21 -9.62 -8.23
N LEU A 69 3.19 -10.36 -7.81
CA LEU A 69 2.05 -9.83 -7.05
C LEU A 69 2.37 -9.37 -5.61
N THR A 70 3.57 -9.65 -5.10
CA THR A 70 4.01 -9.30 -3.73
C THR A 70 5.06 -8.20 -3.70
N ASN A 71 5.40 -7.60 -4.85
CA ASN A 71 6.37 -6.52 -4.91
C ASN A 71 5.73 -5.17 -4.51
N TYR A 72 6.58 -4.15 -4.38
CA TYR A 72 6.15 -2.80 -4.02
C TYR A 72 5.18 -2.20 -5.04
N ALA A 73 5.45 -2.36 -6.34
CA ALA A 73 4.61 -1.87 -7.42
C ALA A 73 3.19 -2.50 -7.42
N ALA A 74 3.09 -3.80 -7.13
CA ALA A 74 1.82 -4.49 -6.97
C ALA A 74 1.07 -4.00 -5.73
N ALA A 75 1.76 -3.75 -4.61
CA ALA A 75 1.15 -3.16 -3.42
C ALA A 75 0.55 -1.78 -3.75
N TYR A 76 1.30 -0.93 -4.47
CA TYR A 76 0.80 0.36 -4.96
C TYR A 76 -0.46 0.20 -5.83
N CYS A 77 -0.43 -0.72 -6.81
CA CYS A 77 -1.60 -1.02 -7.65
C CYS A 77 -2.82 -1.49 -6.81
N THR A 78 -2.62 -2.32 -5.78
CA THR A 78 -3.73 -2.78 -4.93
C THR A 78 -4.34 -1.64 -4.10
N GLY A 79 -3.52 -0.71 -3.62
CA GLY A 79 -3.96 0.48 -2.91
C GLY A 79 -4.74 1.42 -3.84
N LEU A 80 -4.21 1.69 -5.04
CA LEU A 80 -4.89 2.48 -6.06
C LEU A 80 -6.25 1.88 -6.43
N LEU A 81 -6.31 0.56 -6.61
CA LEU A 81 -7.57 -0.15 -6.90
C LEU A 81 -8.59 0.00 -5.76
N LEU A 82 -8.14 -0.08 -4.50
CA LEU A 82 -9.02 0.11 -3.35
C LEU A 82 -9.56 1.54 -3.31
N ALA A 83 -8.70 2.54 -3.48
CA ALA A 83 -9.07 3.94 -3.47
C ALA A 83 -10.08 4.26 -4.59
N ARG A 84 -9.80 3.84 -5.83
CA ARG A 84 -10.73 4.08 -6.96
C ARG A 84 -12.06 3.36 -6.79
N TRP A 85 -12.05 2.14 -6.24
CA TRP A 85 -13.29 1.41 -5.98
C TRP A 85 -14.13 2.05 -4.88
N LEU A 86 -13.48 2.53 -3.82
CA LEU A 86 -14.12 3.28 -2.73
C LEU A 86 -14.78 4.57 -3.25
N LEU A 87 -14.04 5.36 -4.03
CA LEU A 87 -14.55 6.62 -4.58
C LEU A 87 -15.71 6.39 -5.57
N ASN A 88 -15.61 5.38 -6.43
CA ASN A 88 -16.68 5.02 -7.36
C ASN A 88 -17.95 4.57 -6.61
N ARG A 89 -17.80 3.78 -5.52
CA ARG A 89 -18.92 3.36 -4.69
C ARG A 89 -19.65 4.53 -4.01
N PHE A 90 -18.92 5.56 -3.61
CA PHE A 90 -19.50 6.77 -3.02
C PHE A 90 -19.88 7.86 -4.04
N GLY A 91 -19.63 7.64 -5.34
CA GLY A 91 -19.93 8.62 -6.40
C GLY A 91 -19.05 9.87 -6.35
N MET A 92 -17.84 9.77 -5.79
CA MET A 92 -16.86 10.87 -5.66
C MET A 92 -15.66 10.72 -6.61
N ASP A 93 -15.74 9.78 -7.56
CA ASP A 93 -14.67 9.38 -8.47
C ASP A 93 -14.24 10.45 -9.47
N LYS A 94 -15.16 11.33 -9.87
CA LYS A 94 -14.93 12.48 -10.75
C LYS A 94 -14.46 13.73 -10.01
N ILE A 95 -14.70 13.79 -8.71
CA ILE A 95 -14.34 14.93 -7.86
C ILE A 95 -12.89 14.79 -7.44
N TYR A 96 -12.55 13.62 -6.90
CA TYR A 96 -11.23 13.30 -6.40
C TYR A 96 -10.55 12.29 -7.33
N GLU A 97 -10.09 12.76 -8.48
CA GLU A 97 -9.32 11.92 -9.42
C GLU A 97 -7.93 11.58 -8.88
N GLY A 98 -7.38 12.48 -8.06
CA GLY A 98 -6.02 12.39 -7.53
C GLY A 98 -4.99 12.63 -8.62
N GLN A 99 -3.78 12.13 -8.39
CA GLN A 99 -2.68 12.27 -9.34
C GLN A 99 -2.80 11.22 -10.46
N VAL A 100 -2.85 11.66 -11.72
CA VAL A 100 -2.96 10.77 -12.90
C VAL A 100 -1.60 10.15 -13.25
N GLU A 101 -0.56 10.97 -13.28
CA GLU A 101 0.81 10.54 -13.58
C GLU A 101 1.63 10.42 -12.30
N VAL A 102 2.34 9.32 -12.10
CA VAL A 102 3.10 9.09 -10.88
C VAL A 102 4.40 9.88 -10.92
N THR A 103 4.57 10.89 -10.07
CA THR A 103 5.84 11.63 -9.92
C THR A 103 6.71 11.09 -8.78
N GLY A 104 6.10 10.46 -7.77
CA GLY A 104 6.80 9.94 -6.59
C GLY A 104 6.97 10.94 -5.44
N ASP A 105 6.50 12.18 -5.63
CA ASP A 105 6.48 13.22 -4.60
C ASP A 105 5.38 12.98 -3.55
N GLU A 106 5.48 13.71 -2.44
CA GLU A 106 4.41 13.75 -1.44
C GLU A 106 3.18 14.46 -2.03
N TYR A 107 2.04 13.77 -1.99
CA TYR A 107 0.77 14.27 -2.49
C TYR A 107 -0.34 14.00 -1.48
N ASN A 108 -1.00 15.06 -1.03
CA ASN A 108 -2.14 15.00 -0.13
C ASN A 108 -3.34 15.68 -0.80
N VAL A 109 -4.49 14.98 -0.84
CA VAL A 109 -5.72 15.52 -1.41
C VAL A 109 -6.39 16.42 -0.38
N GLU A 110 -6.61 17.68 -0.74
CA GLU A 110 -7.37 18.62 0.07
C GLU A 110 -8.88 18.54 -0.24
N SER A 111 -9.70 18.77 0.78
CA SER A 111 -11.15 18.85 0.63
C SER A 111 -11.56 20.15 -0.06
N ILE A 112 -12.54 20.08 -0.96
CA ILE A 112 -13.09 21.25 -1.63
C ILE A 112 -14.32 21.75 -0.86
N ASP A 113 -14.36 23.03 -0.48
CA ASP A 113 -15.36 23.60 0.43
C ASP A 113 -16.83 23.42 0.02
N ILE A 114 -17.11 23.30 -1.28
CA ILE A 114 -18.49 23.21 -1.84
C ILE A 114 -18.90 21.74 -2.10
N GLN A 115 -17.95 20.81 -2.10
CA GLN A 115 -18.17 19.41 -2.46
C GLN A 115 -18.07 18.50 -1.23
N PRO A 116 -18.53 17.23 -1.31
CA PRO A 116 -18.30 16.27 -0.24
C PRO A 116 -16.82 16.21 0.10
N GLY A 117 -16.46 16.28 1.39
CA GLY A 117 -15.07 16.28 1.83
C GLY A 117 -14.32 15.03 1.35
N ALA A 118 -13.01 15.15 1.17
CA ALA A 118 -12.16 14.04 0.80
C ALA A 118 -12.29 12.90 1.83
N PHE A 119 -12.22 11.65 1.37
CA PHE A 119 -12.33 10.51 2.27
C PHE A 119 -11.08 10.39 3.15
N THR A 120 -11.26 10.53 4.47
CA THR A 120 -10.17 10.37 5.43
C THR A 120 -10.06 8.91 5.87
N CYS A 121 -8.89 8.30 5.64
CA CYS A 121 -8.55 6.98 6.16
C CYS A 121 -7.23 7.01 6.92
N TYR A 122 -7.15 6.19 7.98
CA TYR A 122 -5.93 6.00 8.75
C TYR A 122 -5.29 4.67 8.36
N LEU A 123 -3.97 4.68 8.18
CA LEU A 123 -3.21 3.47 7.90
C LEU A 123 -3.02 2.67 9.19
N ASP A 124 -3.42 1.41 9.17
CA ASP A 124 -3.07 0.43 10.19
C ASP A 124 -1.95 -0.48 9.67
N ALA A 125 -0.76 -0.35 10.25
CA ALA A 125 0.40 -1.17 9.92
C ALA A 125 0.42 -2.53 10.67
N GLY A 126 -0.48 -2.72 11.64
CA GLY A 126 -0.51 -3.89 12.50
C GLY A 126 0.83 -4.13 13.21
N PHE A 127 1.32 -5.37 13.13
CA PHE A 127 2.60 -5.78 13.74
C PHE A 127 3.83 -5.53 12.84
N ALA A 128 3.65 -5.02 11.63
CA ALA A 128 4.77 -4.72 10.75
C ALA A 128 5.57 -3.56 11.34
N ARG A 129 6.90 -3.73 11.44
CA ARG A 129 7.77 -2.64 11.91
C ARG A 129 7.82 -1.55 10.85
N THR A 130 7.33 -0.36 11.16
CA THR A 130 7.56 0.83 10.34
C THR A 130 9.00 1.30 10.52
N THR A 131 9.81 1.22 9.46
CA THR A 131 11.15 1.81 9.43
C THR A 131 11.13 3.03 8.54
N THR A 132 11.62 4.17 9.04
CA THR A 132 11.87 5.35 8.21
C THR A 132 13.01 5.00 7.26
N GLY A 133 12.70 4.69 6.00
CA GLY A 133 13.72 4.72 4.95
C GLY A 133 14.37 6.10 4.94
N ASN A 134 15.69 6.16 4.77
CA ASN A 134 16.58 7.32 4.76
C ASN A 134 15.90 8.72 4.83
N ASN A 135 16.31 9.58 5.77
CA ASN A 135 15.64 10.85 6.14
C ASN A 135 15.41 11.88 4.99
N ASN A 136 15.93 11.61 3.80
CA ASN A 136 15.74 12.41 2.61
C ASN A 136 14.88 11.63 1.61
N LEU A 137 13.63 12.07 1.42
CA LEU A 137 12.76 11.54 0.37
C LEU A 137 13.35 11.91 -0.99
N ASN A 138 13.81 10.90 -1.73
CA ASN A 138 14.17 11.06 -3.13
C ASN A 138 13.00 10.59 -3.99
N ALA A 139 12.24 11.55 -4.53
CA ALA A 139 11.05 11.30 -5.35
C ALA A 139 11.35 10.44 -6.58
N GLU A 140 12.50 10.65 -7.22
CA GLU A 140 12.90 9.86 -8.39
C GLU A 140 13.05 8.38 -8.01
N VAL A 141 13.78 8.07 -6.94
CA VAL A 141 13.96 6.68 -6.49
C VAL A 141 12.62 6.04 -6.12
N HIS A 142 11.74 6.80 -5.47
CA HIS A 142 10.41 6.32 -5.11
C HIS A 142 9.55 6.02 -6.35
N GLN A 143 9.56 6.91 -7.34
CA GLN A 143 8.89 6.72 -8.63
C GLN A 143 9.39 5.43 -9.32
N LYS A 144 10.70 5.20 -9.35
CA LYS A 144 11.30 3.98 -9.92
C LYS A 144 10.80 2.71 -9.22
N HIS A 145 10.66 2.75 -7.90
CA HIS A 145 10.10 1.62 -7.13
C HIS A 145 8.61 1.39 -7.41
N ILE A 146 7.83 2.48 -7.56
CA ILE A 146 6.40 2.39 -7.94
C ILE A 146 6.25 1.73 -9.32
N MET A 147 7.14 2.06 -10.26
CA MET A 147 7.15 1.47 -11.61
C MET A 147 7.83 0.10 -11.69
N GLY A 148 8.36 -0.42 -10.58
CA GLY A 148 9.04 -1.72 -10.54
C GLY A 148 10.39 -1.76 -11.27
N GLN A 149 10.99 -0.61 -11.55
CA GLN A 149 12.30 -0.55 -12.23
C GLN A 149 13.41 -1.21 -11.40
N ASN A 150 13.33 -1.20 -10.07
CA ASN A 150 14.26 -1.91 -9.21
C ASN A 150 14.28 -3.43 -9.45
N VAL A 151 13.13 -4.02 -9.77
CA VAL A 151 13.02 -5.44 -10.13
C VAL A 151 13.62 -5.64 -11.52
N ALA A 152 13.32 -4.75 -12.47
CA ALA A 152 13.86 -4.81 -13.83
C ALA A 152 15.39 -4.66 -13.85
N ASP A 153 15.95 -3.75 -13.07
CA ASP A 153 17.40 -3.55 -12.92
C ASP A 153 18.06 -4.79 -12.33
N HIS A 154 17.44 -5.42 -11.33
CA HIS A 154 17.93 -6.66 -10.75
C HIS A 154 17.89 -7.82 -11.77
N MET A 155 16.84 -7.89 -12.58
CA MET A 155 16.73 -8.86 -13.67
C MET A 155 17.85 -8.65 -14.70
N ARG A 156 18.14 -7.41 -15.11
CA ARG A 156 19.23 -7.10 -16.03
C ARG A 156 20.60 -7.49 -15.47
N TYR A 157 20.86 -7.10 -14.22
CA TYR A 157 22.12 -7.46 -13.53
C TYR A 157 22.35 -8.98 -13.51
N LEU A 158 21.32 -9.77 -13.19
CA LEU A 158 21.44 -11.23 -13.16
C LEU A 158 21.65 -11.84 -14.54
N VAL A 159 21.05 -11.28 -15.59
CA VAL A 159 21.28 -11.73 -16.96
C VAL A 159 22.72 -11.46 -17.41
N GLU A 160 23.33 -10.36 -16.96
CA GLU A 160 24.71 -10.00 -17.29
C GLU A 160 25.75 -10.85 -16.51
N GLU A 161 25.49 -11.14 -15.25
CA GLU A 161 26.44 -11.85 -14.37
C GLU A 161 26.31 -13.38 -14.44
N ASP A 162 25.08 -13.92 -14.35
CA ASP A 162 24.83 -15.35 -14.24
C ASP A 162 23.41 -15.74 -14.71
N GLU A 163 23.32 -16.26 -15.93
CA GLU A 163 22.06 -16.71 -16.54
C GLU A 163 21.38 -17.86 -15.78
N ASP A 164 22.15 -18.70 -15.08
CA ASP A 164 21.60 -19.82 -14.31
C ASP A 164 21.01 -19.33 -12.98
N ALA A 165 21.63 -18.31 -12.36
CA ALA A 165 21.07 -17.63 -11.20
C ALA A 165 19.81 -16.80 -11.52
N TYR A 166 19.59 -16.41 -12.78
CA TYR A 166 18.35 -15.76 -13.22
C TYR A 166 17.17 -16.73 -13.27
N LYS A 167 17.40 -17.97 -13.72
CA LYS A 167 16.34 -18.97 -13.99
C LYS A 167 15.57 -19.35 -12.74
N GLU A 168 16.22 -19.45 -11.58
CA GLU A 168 15.55 -19.84 -10.32
C GLU A 168 14.50 -18.81 -9.85
N PRO A 169 14.86 -17.55 -9.53
CA PRO A 169 13.93 -16.54 -9.03
C PRO A 169 12.95 -16.05 -10.11
N PHE A 170 13.37 -15.96 -11.38
CA PHE A 170 12.56 -15.38 -12.46
C PHE A 170 11.90 -16.42 -13.38
N SER A 171 11.90 -17.70 -13.02
CA SER A 171 11.22 -18.76 -13.79
C SER A 171 9.77 -18.44 -14.19
N GLN A 172 9.02 -17.74 -13.33
CA GLN A 172 7.64 -17.33 -13.62
C GLN A 172 7.55 -16.20 -14.65
N TYR A 173 8.55 -15.32 -14.72
CA TYR A 173 8.61 -14.25 -15.72
C TYR A 173 8.90 -14.83 -17.09
N THR A 174 9.84 -15.77 -17.18
CA THR A 174 10.14 -16.50 -18.42
C THR A 174 8.93 -17.31 -18.92
N LYS A 175 8.16 -17.96 -18.01
CA LYS A 175 6.94 -18.69 -18.38
C LYS A 175 5.83 -17.82 -18.95
N ASN A 176 5.85 -16.53 -18.64
CA ASN A 176 4.83 -15.58 -19.03
C ASN A 176 5.35 -14.57 -20.07
N ASP A 177 6.53 -14.83 -20.66
CA ASP A 177 7.20 -14.02 -21.67
C ASP A 177 7.43 -12.55 -21.26
N PHE A 178 7.73 -12.31 -19.98
CA PHE A 178 8.01 -10.97 -19.47
C PHE A 178 9.51 -10.64 -19.54
N THR A 179 9.83 -9.55 -20.24
CA THR A 179 11.17 -8.95 -20.25
C THR A 179 11.25 -7.78 -19.26
N PRO A 180 12.47 -7.45 -18.76
CA PRO A 180 12.65 -6.34 -17.83
C PRO A 180 12.17 -5.00 -18.41
N ASP A 181 12.36 -4.77 -19.70
CA ASP A 181 12.01 -3.51 -20.38
C ASP A 181 10.50 -3.25 -20.41
N MET A 182 9.68 -4.30 -20.43
CA MET A 182 8.22 -4.20 -20.46
C MET A 182 7.59 -3.97 -19.08
N THR A 183 8.39 -3.98 -18.00
CA THR A 183 7.89 -3.90 -16.62
C THR A 183 7.18 -2.57 -16.35
N GLU A 184 7.77 -1.46 -16.78
CA GLU A 184 7.21 -0.13 -16.57
C GLU A 184 5.91 0.07 -17.36
N GLU A 185 5.88 -0.38 -18.62
CA GLU A 185 4.69 -0.29 -19.47
C GLU A 185 3.54 -1.14 -18.92
N MET A 186 3.84 -2.33 -18.38
CA MET A 186 2.85 -3.18 -17.71
C MET A 186 2.17 -2.45 -16.55
N TYR A 187 2.94 -1.79 -15.67
CA TYR A 187 2.36 -1.07 -14.53
C TYR A 187 1.62 0.19 -14.94
N LYS A 188 2.11 0.94 -15.94
CA LYS A 188 1.36 2.07 -16.52
C LYS A 188 0.02 1.63 -17.11
N GLY A 189 0.01 0.54 -17.87
CA GLY A 189 -1.20 -0.07 -18.41
C GLY A 189 -2.16 -0.52 -17.29
N ALA A 190 -1.62 -1.09 -16.21
CA ALA A 190 -2.42 -1.47 -15.05
C ALA A 190 -3.03 -0.28 -14.33
N HIS A 191 -2.28 0.81 -14.13
CA HIS A 191 -2.80 2.03 -13.51
C HIS A 191 -3.95 2.63 -14.34
N ALA A 192 -3.82 2.66 -15.67
CA ALA A 192 -4.89 3.10 -16.57
C ALA A 192 -6.11 2.19 -16.47
N ALA A 193 -5.94 0.87 -16.58
CA ALA A 193 -7.03 -0.09 -16.50
C ALA A 193 -7.78 -0.05 -15.15
N ILE A 194 -7.06 0.16 -14.04
CA ILE A 194 -7.64 0.31 -12.71
C ILE A 194 -8.49 1.59 -12.62
N ARG A 195 -8.06 2.69 -13.23
CA ARG A 195 -8.81 3.96 -13.23
C ARG A 195 -10.07 3.89 -14.07
N GLU A 196 -10.02 3.20 -15.20
CA GLU A 196 -11.17 2.98 -16.08
C GLU A 196 -12.23 2.09 -15.42
N ASN A 197 -11.83 0.95 -14.86
CA ASN A 197 -12.77 -0.05 -14.34
C ASN A 197 -12.35 -0.56 -12.96
N PRO A 198 -12.62 0.19 -11.88
CA PRO A 198 -12.24 -0.22 -10.52
C PRO A 198 -13.14 -1.31 -9.92
N VAL A 199 -14.31 -1.58 -10.54
CA VAL A 199 -15.35 -2.46 -9.99
C VAL A 199 -15.07 -3.93 -10.28
N TYR A 200 -15.16 -4.76 -9.22
CA TYR A 200 -15.00 -6.20 -9.34
C TYR A 200 -16.34 -6.95 -9.28
N GLU A 201 -16.66 -7.68 -10.35
CA GLU A 201 -17.72 -8.68 -10.35
C GLU A 201 -17.28 -9.97 -9.66
N LYS A 202 -18.07 -10.42 -8.68
CA LYS A 202 -17.82 -11.68 -7.95
C LYS A 202 -17.96 -12.86 -8.91
N LYS A 203 -16.92 -13.69 -9.03
CA LYS A 203 -17.02 -14.98 -9.72
C LYS A 203 -18.15 -15.82 -9.08
N PRO A 204 -18.94 -16.54 -9.88
CA PRO A 204 -19.96 -17.44 -9.34
C PRO A 204 -19.29 -18.50 -8.46
N LYS A 205 -19.88 -18.76 -7.29
CA LYS A 205 -19.36 -19.79 -6.36
C LYS A 205 -19.41 -21.13 -7.07
N ARG A 206 -18.27 -21.82 -7.19
CA ARG A 206 -18.25 -23.23 -7.63
C ARG A 206 -18.89 -24.08 -6.53
N GLU A 207 -19.92 -24.83 -6.87
CA GLU A 207 -20.51 -25.83 -5.97
C GLU A 207 -19.48 -26.93 -5.71
N VAL A 208 -18.88 -26.92 -4.52
CA VAL A 208 -18.01 -28.01 -4.08
C VAL A 208 -18.93 -29.12 -3.57
N LYS A 209 -19.06 -30.21 -4.35
CA LYS A 209 -19.67 -31.44 -3.85
C LYS A 209 -18.84 -31.93 -2.67
N LYS A 210 -19.39 -31.86 -1.45
CA LYS A 210 -18.79 -32.50 -0.28
C LYS A 210 -18.63 -33.99 -0.60
N ARG A 211 -17.38 -34.47 -0.52
CA ARG A 211 -17.06 -35.91 -0.54
C ARG A 211 -17.49 -36.55 0.77
#